data_AF-A0A2J0LT90-F1
#
_entry.id   AF-A0A2J0LT90-F1
#
_cell.length_a   1.000
_cell.length_b   1.000
_cell.length_c   1.000
_cell.angle_alpha   90.00
_cell.angle_beta   90.00
_cell.angle_gamma   90.00
#
_symmetry.space_group_name_H-M   'P 1'
#
loop_
_entity.id
_entity.type
_entity.pdbx_description
1 polymer ?
#
loop_
_entity_poly.entity_id
_entity_poly.type
_entity_poly.pdbx_seq_one_letter_code
_entity_poly.pdbx_strand_id
1 'polypeptide(L)'
;MNTLFFSFSQTFSSIFHALGSLMDVWFILFPPILFLVFKIFWEQHVQNQYASSIKKILLEIIPPRDSEKSPVLMESIYAVLAGIHSTPSISEQWIKGVFVPSFSLEIASIEGQVHMYVRTPKQFRDLVESAFYAQYPNVEIIEAEDYVNLVPKTIPNKDWDLWGTDFLLSADDLYPIKTYKYFEETVTGKMIDPLSGLIETMSKIGPGQHIWLQYIITPLHANTQKVLQKTIDKFLGKEEKPKLGLLGGIFTFFRDIVMNVGRGISGREFAFTASGEGASKDESPVEFRLTPGEKEKLKALESNMGKQMFRTRMRHVYVGRREAFNKANGVSAFIGALKQFNDFNLNGFRPDDNTKTYANYLFKDDRLRYRQRRVFRRYITRDGDPSSTKFILSTEELATVFHIPDMSITSPNISHVSSKRGGAPINLPIEE
;
A
#
# COMPACT_ATOMS: atom_id res chain seq x y z
N MET A 1 -53.65 30.29 -5.22
CA MET A 1 -52.48 30.63 -6.08
C MET A 1 -51.64 31.75 -5.48
N ASN A 2 -52.25 32.85 -5.00
CA ASN A 2 -51.52 34.00 -4.43
C ASN A 2 -50.75 33.72 -3.14
N THR A 3 -51.26 32.85 -2.25
CA THR A 3 -50.58 32.48 -0.99
C THR A 3 -49.30 31.68 -1.23
N LEU A 4 -49.32 30.73 -2.16
CA LEU A 4 -48.12 29.96 -2.56
C LEU A 4 -47.06 30.87 -3.19
N PHE A 5 -47.46 31.77 -4.10
CA PHE A 5 -46.55 32.72 -4.72
C PHE A 5 -45.92 33.69 -3.71
N PHE A 6 -46.71 34.17 -2.74
CA PHE A 6 -46.22 35.01 -1.65
C PHE A 6 -45.23 34.26 -0.75
N SER A 7 -45.53 33.02 -0.37
CA SER A 7 -44.61 32.18 0.42
C SER A 7 -43.31 31.87 -0.33
N PHE A 8 -43.37 31.59 -1.64
CA PHE A 8 -42.17 31.42 -2.47
C PHE A 8 -41.34 32.71 -2.53
N SER A 9 -41.97 33.85 -2.80
CA SER A 9 -41.30 35.15 -2.83
C SER A 9 -40.60 35.48 -1.51
N GLN A 10 -41.27 35.24 -0.38
CA GLN A 10 -40.70 35.42 0.95
C GLN A 10 -39.52 34.46 1.20
N THR A 11 -39.63 33.20 0.78
CA THR A 11 -38.53 32.22 0.87
C THR A 11 -37.33 32.65 0.05
N PHE A 12 -37.53 33.12 -1.19
CA PHE A 12 -36.45 33.65 -2.03
C PHE A 12 -35.80 34.88 -1.41
N SER A 13 -36.59 35.83 -0.91
CA SER A 13 -36.08 37.01 -0.21
C SER A 13 -35.24 36.63 1.00
N SER A 14 -35.71 35.68 1.83
CA SER A 14 -34.93 35.16 2.96
C SER A 14 -33.63 34.48 2.52
N ILE A 15 -33.63 33.74 1.41
CA ILE A 15 -32.40 33.15 0.84
C ILE A 15 -31.43 34.25 0.38
N PHE A 16 -31.92 35.30 -0.30
CA PHE A 16 -31.08 36.41 -0.73
C PHE A 16 -30.49 37.19 0.46
N HIS A 17 -31.26 37.42 1.52
CA HIS A 17 -30.76 38.01 2.75
C HIS A 17 -29.71 37.12 3.43
N ALA A 18 -29.94 35.80 3.50
CA ALA A 18 -28.97 34.86 4.04
C ALA A 18 -27.67 34.80 3.21
N LEU A 19 -27.78 34.86 1.87
CA LEU A 19 -26.64 34.95 0.97
C LEU A 19 -25.90 36.28 1.12
N GLY A 20 -26.62 37.40 1.28
CA GLY A 20 -26.04 38.71 1.58
C GLY A 20 -25.22 38.67 2.86
N SER A 21 -25.78 38.15 3.96
CA SER A 21 -25.05 37.97 5.22
C SER A 21 -23.87 37.00 5.10
N LEU A 22 -23.99 35.95 4.28
CA LEU A 22 -22.86 35.06 3.98
C LEU A 22 -21.74 35.83 3.24
N MET A 23 -22.09 36.72 2.30
CA MET A 23 -21.15 37.59 1.58
C MET A 23 -20.56 38.71 2.45
N ASP A 24 -21.12 38.98 3.62
CA ASP A 24 -20.51 39.88 4.62
C ASP A 24 -19.55 39.14 5.55
N VAL A 25 -19.67 37.81 5.70
CA VAL A 25 -18.87 36.99 6.63
C VAL A 25 -17.95 35.99 5.90
N TRP A 26 -17.99 35.98 4.57
CA TRP A 26 -17.29 35.00 3.71
C TRP A 26 -15.79 34.96 3.98
N PHE A 27 -15.16 36.11 4.29
CA PHE A 27 -13.73 36.23 4.58
C PHE A 27 -13.34 35.64 5.95
N ILE A 28 -14.30 35.31 6.81
CA ILE A 28 -14.07 34.57 8.06
C ILE A 28 -14.32 33.07 7.82
N LEU A 29 -15.39 32.74 7.08
CA LEU A 29 -15.87 31.37 6.88
C LEU A 29 -15.02 30.57 5.88
N PHE A 30 -14.70 31.17 4.72
CA PHE A 30 -14.05 30.44 3.63
C PHE A 30 -12.55 30.24 3.80
N PRO A 31 -11.73 31.18 4.32
CA PRO A 31 -10.28 30.95 4.39
C PRO A 31 -9.87 29.68 5.15
N PRO A 32 -10.48 29.28 6.28
CA PRO A 32 -10.17 28.00 6.93
C PRO A 32 -10.52 26.79 6.05
N ILE A 33 -11.67 26.81 5.37
CA ILE A 33 -12.12 25.72 4.50
C ILE A 33 -11.23 25.62 3.26
N LEU A 34 -10.97 26.77 2.63
CA LEU A 34 -10.10 26.88 1.46
C LEU A 34 -8.66 26.53 1.80
N PHE A 35 -8.18 26.80 3.02
CA PHE A 35 -6.86 26.38 3.46
C PHE A 35 -6.73 24.86 3.53
N LEU A 36 -7.75 24.12 3.96
CA LEU A 36 -7.72 22.65 3.95
C LEU A 36 -7.65 22.09 2.53
N VAL A 37 -8.41 22.68 1.62
CA VAL A 37 -8.41 22.30 0.19
C VAL A 37 -7.07 22.67 -0.45
N PHE A 38 -6.59 23.90 -0.22
CA PHE A 38 -5.29 24.39 -0.66
C PHE A 38 -4.17 23.49 -0.16
N LYS A 39 -4.17 23.13 1.12
CA LYS A 39 -3.17 22.24 1.71
C LYS A 39 -3.05 20.92 0.95
N ILE A 40 -4.18 20.27 0.64
CA ILE A 40 -4.19 18.99 -0.09
C ILE A 40 -3.57 19.17 -1.48
N PHE A 41 -4.00 20.18 -2.23
CA PHE A 41 -3.50 20.42 -3.59
C PHE A 41 -2.04 20.91 -3.60
N TRP A 42 -1.65 21.73 -2.62
CA TRP A 42 -0.29 22.22 -2.46
C TRP A 42 0.67 21.09 -2.14
N GLU A 43 0.37 20.26 -1.13
CA GLU A 43 1.19 19.09 -0.79
C GLU A 43 1.35 18.16 -2.00
N GLN A 44 0.26 17.87 -2.73
CA GLN A 44 0.35 17.08 -3.95
C GLN A 44 1.21 17.74 -5.02
N HIS A 45 1.07 19.05 -5.23
CA HIS A 45 1.83 19.78 -6.23
C HIS A 45 3.34 19.72 -5.94
N VAL A 46 3.75 20.06 -4.72
CA VAL A 46 5.16 20.09 -4.35
C VAL A 46 5.75 18.67 -4.30
N GLN A 47 5.03 17.68 -3.77
CA GLN A 47 5.48 16.29 -3.79
C GLN A 47 5.61 15.73 -5.21
N ASN A 48 4.73 16.11 -6.14
CA ASN A 48 4.85 15.69 -7.54
C ASN A 48 6.08 16.29 -8.22
N GLN A 49 6.42 17.55 -7.92
CA GLN A 49 7.67 18.17 -8.39
C GLN A 49 8.90 17.47 -7.82
N TYR A 50 8.88 17.12 -6.53
CA TYR A 50 9.98 16.35 -5.93
C TYR A 50 10.07 14.94 -6.54
N ALA A 51 8.95 14.25 -6.69
CA ALA A 51 8.90 12.90 -7.26
C ALA A 51 9.42 12.83 -8.70
N SER A 52 9.19 13.87 -9.51
CA SER A 52 9.72 13.94 -10.89
C SER A 52 11.21 14.26 -10.95
N SER A 53 11.78 14.89 -9.91
CA SER A 53 13.22 15.14 -9.80
C SER A 53 14.03 13.86 -9.51
N ILE A 54 13.40 12.85 -8.89
CA ILE A 54 14.04 11.59 -8.53
C ILE A 54 14.17 10.70 -9.77
N LYS A 55 15.41 10.50 -10.24
CA LYS A 55 15.71 9.50 -11.27
C LYS A 55 15.59 8.09 -10.67
N LYS A 56 14.65 7.31 -11.21
CA LYS A 56 14.39 5.91 -10.80
C LYS A 56 14.96 4.96 -11.85
N ILE A 57 15.53 3.85 -11.40
CA ILE A 57 16.04 2.75 -12.22
C ILE A 57 15.30 1.45 -11.86
N LEU A 58 15.24 0.51 -12.81
CA LEU A 58 14.68 -0.81 -12.61
C LEU A 58 15.82 -1.84 -12.65
N LEU A 59 15.94 -2.64 -11.60
CA LEU A 59 16.92 -3.71 -11.49
C LEU A 59 16.19 -5.04 -11.59
N GLU A 60 16.56 -5.89 -12.53
CA GLU A 60 16.13 -7.29 -12.56
C GLU A 60 17.03 -8.10 -11.63
N ILE A 61 16.41 -8.90 -10.78
CA ILE A 61 17.09 -9.78 -9.83
C ILE A 61 16.95 -11.21 -10.35
N ILE A 62 18.05 -11.76 -10.85
CA ILE A 62 18.09 -13.09 -11.41
C ILE A 62 18.59 -14.04 -10.30
N PRO A 63 17.73 -14.93 -9.79
CA PRO A 63 18.10 -15.87 -8.73
C PRO A 63 19.17 -16.85 -9.20
N PRO A 64 20.12 -17.23 -8.33
CA PRO A 64 21.10 -18.26 -8.64
C PRO A 64 20.41 -19.63 -8.73
N ARG A 65 21.00 -20.55 -9.51
CA ARG A 65 20.49 -21.92 -9.65
C ARG A 65 20.63 -22.78 -8.39
N ASP A 66 21.39 -22.30 -7.40
CA ASP A 66 21.80 -23.04 -6.21
C ASP A 66 21.19 -22.44 -4.91
N SER A 67 20.15 -21.61 -4.99
CA SER A 67 19.58 -20.97 -3.79
C SER A 67 18.67 -21.90 -3.00
N GLU A 68 19.25 -22.60 -2.02
CA GLU A 68 18.51 -23.23 -0.91
C GLU A 68 18.51 -22.29 0.30
N LYS A 69 17.81 -21.16 0.18
CA LYS A 69 17.84 -20.12 1.21
C LYS A 69 16.43 -19.77 1.68
N SER A 70 16.25 -19.78 3.00
CA SER A 70 15.00 -19.40 3.65
C SER A 70 14.67 -17.92 3.42
N PRO A 71 13.38 -17.56 3.28
CA PRO A 71 12.87 -16.19 3.32
C PRO A 71 13.41 -15.32 4.46
N VAL A 72 13.87 -15.91 5.57
CA VAL A 72 14.51 -15.21 6.70
C VAL A 72 15.60 -14.25 6.25
N LEU A 73 16.39 -14.59 5.22
CA LEU A 73 17.47 -13.71 4.74
C LEU A 73 16.95 -12.41 4.13
N MET A 74 15.74 -12.41 3.58
CA MET A 74 15.12 -11.18 3.08
C MET A 74 14.78 -10.20 4.19
N GLU A 75 14.50 -10.64 5.42
CA GLU A 75 14.32 -9.71 6.54
C GLU A 75 15.56 -8.83 6.73
N SER A 76 16.76 -9.40 6.55
CA SER A 76 18.02 -8.65 6.64
C SER A 76 18.16 -7.61 5.51
N ILE A 77 17.74 -7.95 4.29
CA ILE A 77 17.70 -6.99 3.18
C ILE A 77 16.74 -5.85 3.49
N TYR A 78 15.53 -6.16 3.94
CA TYR A 78 14.57 -5.13 4.32
C TYR A 78 15.07 -4.30 5.50
N ALA A 79 15.85 -4.87 6.41
CA ALA A 79 16.45 -4.09 7.49
C ALA A 79 17.45 -3.05 7.00
N VAL A 80 18.24 -3.38 5.96
CA VAL A 80 19.11 -2.41 5.28
C VAL A 80 18.27 -1.33 4.58
N LEU A 81 17.19 -1.71 3.89
CA LEU A 81 16.30 -0.74 3.22
C LEU A 81 15.55 0.16 4.22
N ALA A 82 15.23 -0.34 5.41
CA ALA A 82 14.64 0.44 6.50
C ALA A 82 15.59 1.50 7.05
N GLY A 83 16.91 1.33 6.83
CA GLY A 83 17.93 2.31 7.16
C GLY A 83 17.76 3.64 6.42
N ILE A 84 17.04 3.65 5.28
CA ILE A 84 16.72 4.87 4.54
C ILE A 84 15.56 5.59 5.23
N HIS A 85 15.87 6.26 6.33
CA HIS A 85 14.95 7.17 7.00
C HIS A 85 15.55 8.58 6.97
N SER A 86 14.87 9.48 6.27
CA SER A 86 15.10 10.92 6.39
C SER A 86 13.88 11.51 7.07
N THR A 87 14.06 12.25 8.17
CA THR A 87 13.01 13.11 8.71
C THR A 87 13.13 14.47 8.04
N PRO A 88 12.38 14.73 6.94
CA PRO A 88 12.43 16.03 6.31
C PRO A 88 11.99 17.09 7.31
N SER A 89 12.70 18.22 7.31
CA SER A 89 12.28 19.39 8.09
C SER A 89 10.95 19.94 7.57
N ILE A 90 10.25 20.74 8.38
CA ILE A 90 8.96 21.33 7.99
C ILE A 90 9.09 22.14 6.69
N SER A 91 10.19 22.88 6.51
CA SER A 91 10.45 23.64 5.28
C SER A 91 10.69 22.73 4.08
N GLU A 92 11.43 21.64 4.24
CA GLU A 92 11.66 20.66 3.17
C GLU A 92 10.38 19.93 2.78
N GLN A 93 9.53 19.60 3.75
CA GLN A 93 8.27 18.93 3.48
C GLN A 93 7.28 19.86 2.76
N TRP A 94 7.15 21.12 3.20
CA TRP A 94 6.11 22.03 2.70
C TRP A 94 6.53 22.87 1.49
N ILE A 95 7.82 23.19 1.34
CA ILE A 95 8.33 24.01 0.24
C ILE A 95 8.97 23.16 -0.84
N LYS A 96 9.76 22.15 -0.45
CA LYS A 96 10.45 21.26 -1.40
C LYS A 96 9.71 19.95 -1.65
N GLY A 97 8.71 19.59 -0.84
CA GLY A 97 7.91 18.38 -1.04
C GLY A 97 8.67 17.10 -0.77
N VAL A 98 9.76 17.17 0.00
CA VAL A 98 10.62 16.02 0.26
C VAL A 98 9.84 14.98 1.05
N PHE A 99 9.79 13.76 0.50
CA PHE A 99 9.24 12.59 1.17
C PHE A 99 10.23 11.44 1.10
N VAL A 100 10.10 10.50 2.04
CA VAL A 100 10.95 9.30 2.10
C VAL A 100 10.77 8.49 0.80
N PRO A 101 11.84 8.26 0.01
CA PRO A 101 11.71 7.53 -1.24
C PRO A 101 11.17 6.12 -1.04
N SER A 102 10.39 5.65 -2.01
CA SER A 102 9.82 4.31 -2.03
C SER A 102 10.62 3.36 -2.93
N PHE A 103 10.56 2.08 -2.61
CA PHE A 103 11.04 0.97 -3.45
C PHE A 103 9.83 0.26 -4.03
N SER A 104 9.94 -0.21 -5.28
CA SER A 104 8.94 -1.09 -5.89
C SER A 104 9.54 -2.48 -5.99
N LEU A 105 8.97 -3.45 -5.31
CA LEU A 105 9.30 -4.87 -5.46
C LEU A 105 8.25 -5.48 -6.40
N GLU A 106 8.68 -6.05 -7.52
CA GLU A 106 7.76 -6.47 -8.58
C GLU A 106 8.04 -7.91 -8.99
N ILE A 107 6.97 -8.70 -9.14
CA ILE A 107 7.01 -10.02 -9.76
C ILE A 107 6.18 -9.91 -11.03
N ALA A 108 6.79 -10.14 -12.18
CA ALA A 108 6.12 -10.03 -13.47
C ALA A 108 6.26 -11.33 -14.24
N SER A 109 5.13 -11.89 -14.65
CA SER A 109 5.07 -12.96 -15.63
C SER A 109 4.82 -12.37 -17.01
N ILE A 110 5.74 -12.63 -17.93
CA ILE A 110 5.74 -12.19 -19.31
C ILE A 110 5.61 -13.45 -20.16
N GLU A 111 4.42 -13.69 -20.70
CA GLU A 111 4.14 -14.88 -21.54
C GLU A 111 4.47 -16.22 -20.85
N GLY A 112 4.34 -16.26 -19.52
CA GLY A 112 4.62 -17.44 -18.70
C GLY A 112 6.00 -17.43 -18.05
N GLN A 113 6.92 -16.56 -18.47
CA GLN A 113 8.23 -16.41 -17.83
C GLN A 113 8.17 -15.42 -16.68
N VAL A 114 8.57 -15.85 -15.48
CA VAL A 114 8.51 -15.08 -14.24
C VAL A 114 9.85 -14.39 -13.99
N HIS A 115 9.79 -13.08 -13.85
CA HIS A 115 10.91 -12.20 -13.56
C HIS A 115 10.66 -11.45 -12.25
N MET A 116 11.73 -11.18 -11.51
CA MET A 116 11.69 -10.39 -10.28
C MET A 116 12.43 -9.08 -10.49
N TYR A 117 11.84 -7.97 -10.05
CA TYR A 117 12.43 -6.66 -10.20
C TYR A 117 12.40 -5.86 -8.90
N VAL A 118 13.38 -4.97 -8.75
CA VAL A 118 13.41 -3.94 -7.75
C VAL A 118 13.61 -2.58 -8.42
N ARG A 119 12.62 -1.71 -8.31
CA ARG A 119 12.71 -0.32 -8.75
C ARG A 119 13.15 0.55 -7.59
N THR A 120 14.23 1.30 -7.78
CA THR A 120 14.85 2.13 -6.75
C THR A 120 15.29 3.49 -7.31
N PRO A 121 15.35 4.57 -6.50
CA PRO A 121 16.09 5.77 -6.88
C PRO A 121 17.55 5.44 -7.24
N LYS A 122 18.10 6.08 -8.27
CA LYS A 122 19.47 5.83 -8.75
C LYS A 122 20.52 5.99 -7.65
N GLN A 123 20.30 6.94 -6.73
CA GLN A 123 21.17 7.18 -5.56
C GLN A 123 21.27 6.00 -4.58
N PHE A 124 20.30 5.08 -4.60
CA PHE A 124 20.25 3.91 -3.70
C PHE A 124 20.51 2.60 -4.44
N ARG A 125 21.01 2.65 -5.69
CA ARG A 125 21.39 1.47 -6.46
C ARG A 125 22.37 0.60 -5.67
N ASP A 126 23.49 1.19 -5.27
CA ASP A 126 24.59 0.49 -4.61
C ASP A 126 24.16 -0.11 -3.27
N LEU A 127 23.24 0.56 -2.55
CA LEU A 127 22.67 0.04 -1.31
C LEU A 127 21.84 -1.23 -1.57
N VAL A 128 20.97 -1.19 -2.59
CA VAL A 128 20.13 -2.34 -2.97
C VAL A 128 21.02 -3.48 -3.42
N GLU A 129 21.96 -3.24 -4.34
CA GLU A 129 22.88 -4.26 -4.83
C GLU A 129 23.69 -4.89 -3.69
N SER A 130 24.27 -4.07 -2.81
CA SER A 130 25.05 -4.56 -1.66
C SER A 130 24.20 -5.39 -0.69
N ALA A 131 22.94 -5.00 -0.44
CA ALA A 131 22.05 -5.74 0.42
C ALA A 131 21.74 -7.14 -0.15
N PHE A 132 21.48 -7.22 -1.46
CA PHE A 132 21.23 -8.50 -2.14
C PHE A 132 22.50 -9.36 -2.21
N TYR A 133 23.66 -8.82 -2.60
CA TYR A 133 24.91 -9.58 -2.66
C TYR A 133 25.36 -10.11 -1.28
N ALA A 134 25.10 -9.37 -0.20
CA ALA A 134 25.43 -9.81 1.15
C ALA A 134 24.67 -11.08 1.57
N GLN A 135 23.39 -11.19 1.18
CA GLN A 135 22.56 -12.35 1.51
C GLN A 135 22.58 -13.42 0.41
N TYR A 136 22.82 -13.04 -0.84
CA TYR A 136 22.82 -13.91 -2.01
C TYR A 136 24.04 -13.62 -2.89
N PRO A 137 25.23 -14.16 -2.56
CA PRO A 137 26.47 -13.82 -3.28
C PRO A 137 26.47 -14.13 -4.78
N ASN A 138 25.69 -15.13 -5.21
CA ASN A 138 25.61 -15.58 -6.60
C ASN A 138 24.43 -14.99 -7.39
N VAL A 139 23.67 -14.06 -6.80
CA VAL A 139 22.57 -13.39 -7.50
C VAL A 139 23.14 -12.50 -8.62
N GLU A 140 22.48 -12.42 -9.77
CA GLU A 140 22.86 -11.48 -10.82
C GLU A 140 21.85 -10.33 -10.84
N ILE A 141 22.35 -9.10 -10.77
CA ILE A 141 21.52 -7.89 -10.79
C ILE A 141 21.87 -7.10 -12.04
N ILE A 142 20.89 -6.92 -12.93
CA ILE A 142 21.06 -6.18 -14.18
C ILE A 142 20.09 -5.00 -14.23
N GLU A 143 20.52 -3.90 -14.84
CA GLU A 143 19.62 -2.79 -15.14
C GLU A 143 18.77 -3.15 -16.36
N ALA A 144 17.45 -3.22 -16.19
CA ALA A 144 16.50 -3.65 -17.21
C ALA A 144 15.62 -2.48 -17.68
N GLU A 145 15.12 -2.57 -18.92
CA GLU A 145 14.06 -1.67 -19.37
C GLU A 145 12.74 -1.99 -18.66
N ASP A 146 11.89 -0.98 -18.42
CA ASP A 146 10.59 -1.18 -17.79
C ASP A 146 9.70 -2.08 -18.67
N TYR A 147 9.44 -3.31 -18.21
CA TYR A 147 8.64 -4.32 -18.90
C TYR A 147 7.22 -3.84 -19.23
N VAL A 148 6.73 -2.78 -18.59
CA VAL A 148 5.45 -2.14 -18.92
C VAL A 148 5.45 -1.58 -20.35
N ASN A 149 6.61 -1.30 -20.96
CA ASN A 149 6.72 -0.87 -22.35
C ASN A 149 6.43 -1.99 -23.37
N LEU A 150 6.41 -3.27 -22.94
CA LEU A 150 6.06 -4.41 -23.80
C LEU A 150 4.60 -4.38 -24.25
N VAL A 151 3.75 -3.61 -23.55
CA VAL A 151 2.33 -3.46 -23.88
C VAL A 151 1.99 -2.00 -24.20
N PRO A 152 1.01 -1.73 -25.10
CA PRO A 152 0.64 -0.36 -25.43
C PRO A 152 0.18 0.48 -24.23
N LYS A 153 0.55 1.76 -24.17
CA LYS A 153 0.12 2.67 -23.09
C LYS A 153 -1.38 3.01 -23.13
N THR A 154 -2.05 2.72 -24.24
CA THR A 154 -3.47 3.09 -24.51
C THR A 154 -4.47 2.01 -24.11
N ILE A 155 -4.05 0.97 -23.39
CA ILE A 155 -4.89 -0.14 -22.91
C ILE A 155 -5.96 0.37 -21.93
N PRO A 156 -7.21 -0.14 -21.99
CA PRO A 156 -7.74 -1.12 -22.95
C PRO A 156 -7.99 -0.51 -24.33
N ASN A 157 -7.72 -1.29 -25.38
CA ASN A 157 -7.94 -0.90 -26.77
C ASN A 157 -8.60 -2.05 -27.57
N LYS A 158 -8.51 -2.02 -28.91
CA LYS A 158 -9.10 -3.04 -29.78
C LYS A 158 -8.44 -4.41 -29.59
N ASP A 159 -7.13 -4.46 -29.36
CA ASP A 159 -6.38 -5.72 -29.35
C ASP A 159 -6.07 -6.21 -27.93
N TRP A 160 -6.09 -5.31 -26.94
CA TRP A 160 -5.69 -5.59 -25.57
C TRP A 160 -6.81 -5.29 -24.56
N ASP A 161 -6.94 -6.18 -23.58
CA ASP A 161 -7.78 -5.98 -22.40
C ASP A 161 -6.93 -6.03 -21.11
N LEU A 162 -7.52 -5.55 -20.03
CA LEU A 162 -6.85 -5.41 -18.74
C LEU A 162 -7.81 -5.70 -17.59
N TRP A 163 -7.33 -6.41 -16.60
CA TRP A 163 -7.95 -6.44 -15.29
C TRP A 163 -6.93 -6.01 -14.24
N GLY A 164 -7.35 -5.27 -13.21
CA GLY A 164 -6.45 -4.90 -12.14
C GLY A 164 -7.17 -4.48 -10.87
N THR A 165 -6.43 -4.52 -9.77
CA THR A 165 -6.91 -4.10 -8.45
C THR A 165 -5.73 -3.71 -7.57
N ASP A 166 -5.97 -2.77 -6.65
CA ASP A 166 -5.16 -2.65 -5.45
C ASP A 166 -5.69 -3.66 -4.40
N PHE A 167 -4.86 -4.06 -3.45
CA PHE A 167 -5.24 -4.90 -2.32
C PHE A 167 -5.30 -4.11 -1.02
N LEU A 168 -6.10 -4.63 -0.09
CA LEU A 168 -6.21 -4.19 1.29
C LEU A 168 -6.01 -5.40 2.21
N LEU A 169 -5.68 -5.10 3.46
CA LEU A 169 -5.79 -6.06 4.54
C LEU A 169 -7.26 -6.25 4.95
N SER A 170 -7.55 -7.42 5.50
CA SER A 170 -8.90 -7.78 5.98
C SER A 170 -9.12 -7.32 7.42
N ALA A 171 -8.06 -7.31 8.23
CA ALA A 171 -8.03 -6.80 9.60
C ALA A 171 -7.12 -5.56 9.71
N ASP A 172 -7.04 -4.98 10.92
CA ASP A 172 -6.17 -3.83 11.23
C ASP A 172 -4.69 -4.14 10.92
N ASP A 173 -3.93 -3.11 10.54
CA ASP A 173 -2.55 -3.19 10.02
C ASP A 173 -1.55 -3.97 10.88
N LEU A 174 -1.75 -4.09 12.20
CA LEU A 174 -0.82 -4.81 13.07
C LEU A 174 -1.01 -6.33 13.01
N TYR A 175 -2.21 -6.81 12.66
CA TYR A 175 -2.45 -8.25 12.52
C TYR A 175 -1.60 -8.78 11.38
N PRO A 176 -0.66 -9.71 11.64
CA PRO A 176 0.20 -10.22 10.59
C PRO A 176 -0.58 -11.12 9.63
N ILE A 177 -0.17 -11.17 8.37
CA ILE A 177 -0.53 -12.26 7.47
C ILE A 177 0.08 -13.59 7.95
N LYS A 178 -0.29 -14.70 7.32
CA LYS A 178 0.39 -15.97 7.54
C LYS A 178 1.85 -15.86 7.07
N THR A 179 2.79 -15.75 8.01
CA THR A 179 4.21 -15.56 7.72
C THR A 179 4.90 -16.88 7.34
N TYR A 180 6.11 -16.78 6.76
CA TYR A 180 6.88 -17.92 6.27
C TYR A 180 7.12 -19.00 7.35
N LYS A 181 7.14 -18.64 8.63
CA LYS A 181 7.30 -19.58 9.76
C LYS A 181 6.17 -20.62 9.84
N TYR A 182 4.98 -20.30 9.34
CA TYR A 182 3.86 -21.23 9.26
C TYR A 182 3.95 -22.21 8.08
N PHE A 183 4.97 -22.08 7.23
CA PHE A 183 5.24 -22.96 6.09
C PHE A 183 6.40 -23.93 6.37
N GLU A 184 6.98 -23.87 7.57
CA GLU A 184 7.96 -24.83 8.06
C GLU A 184 7.23 -26.07 8.59
N GLU A 185 7.56 -27.24 8.07
CA GLU A 185 6.99 -28.50 8.54
C GLU A 185 7.60 -28.85 9.91
N THR A 186 6.74 -29.04 10.91
CA THR A 186 7.17 -29.24 12.32
C THR A 186 7.98 -30.52 12.55
N VAL A 187 7.87 -31.51 11.66
CA VAL A 187 8.49 -32.83 11.82
C VAL A 187 9.82 -32.92 11.09
N THR A 188 9.87 -32.48 9.83
CA THR A 188 11.07 -32.58 8.99
C THR A 188 11.96 -31.35 9.11
N GLY A 189 11.41 -30.23 9.59
CA GLY A 189 12.05 -28.92 9.53
C GLY A 189 12.21 -28.40 8.09
N LYS A 190 11.65 -29.10 7.09
CA LYS A 190 11.71 -28.69 5.70
C LYS A 190 10.74 -27.55 5.49
N MET A 191 11.27 -26.45 4.94
CA MET A 191 10.47 -25.30 4.61
C MET A 191 9.84 -25.47 3.24
N ILE A 192 8.52 -25.32 3.16
CA ILE A 192 7.83 -25.17 1.88
C ILE A 192 7.89 -23.69 1.53
N ASP A 193 8.40 -23.37 0.34
CA ASP A 193 8.53 -21.98 -0.07
C ASP A 193 7.12 -21.33 -0.22
N PRO A 194 6.82 -20.23 0.50
CA PRO A 194 5.53 -19.54 0.42
C PRO A 194 5.19 -19.01 -0.98
N LEU A 195 6.15 -18.70 -1.86
CA LEU A 195 5.90 -18.17 -3.19
C LEU A 195 5.59 -19.24 -4.25
N SER A 196 5.78 -20.51 -3.94
CA SER A 196 5.63 -21.63 -4.89
C SER A 196 4.32 -21.58 -5.66
N GLY A 197 3.18 -21.53 -4.96
CA GLY A 197 1.86 -21.54 -5.59
C GLY A 197 1.56 -20.29 -6.42
N LEU A 198 2.13 -19.15 -6.02
CA LEU A 198 2.00 -17.88 -6.74
C LEU A 198 2.78 -17.92 -8.05
N ILE A 199 4.05 -18.32 -7.99
CA ILE A 199 4.94 -18.42 -9.16
C ILE A 199 4.41 -19.46 -10.14
N GLU A 200 3.97 -20.63 -9.66
CA GLU A 200 3.39 -21.67 -10.51
C GLU A 200 2.18 -21.14 -11.28
N THR A 201 1.27 -20.44 -10.59
CA THR A 201 0.10 -19.81 -11.21
C THR A 201 0.49 -18.76 -12.25
N MET A 202 1.46 -17.92 -11.91
CA MET A 202 1.99 -16.90 -12.81
C MET A 202 2.67 -17.50 -14.04
N SER A 203 3.27 -18.69 -13.92
CA SER A 203 3.96 -19.37 -15.02
C SER A 203 3.03 -20.10 -16.00
N LYS A 204 1.76 -20.32 -15.64
CA LYS A 204 0.76 -21.03 -16.46
C LYS A 204 0.12 -20.16 -17.55
N ILE A 205 0.38 -18.85 -17.58
CA ILE A 205 -0.18 -17.98 -18.60
C ILE A 205 0.52 -18.19 -19.95
N GLY A 206 -0.23 -18.00 -21.04
CA GLY A 206 0.27 -18.23 -22.40
C GLY A 206 0.81 -16.98 -23.10
N PRO A 207 1.20 -17.11 -24.39
CA PRO A 207 1.68 -16.00 -25.21
C PRO A 207 0.67 -14.84 -25.30
N GLY A 208 1.17 -13.61 -25.34
CA GLY A 208 0.33 -12.40 -25.34
C GLY A 208 -0.46 -12.15 -24.05
N GLN A 209 -0.09 -12.80 -22.94
CA GLN A 209 -0.62 -12.56 -21.61
C GLN A 209 0.49 -12.18 -20.63
N HIS A 210 0.17 -11.29 -19.71
CA HIS A 210 1.08 -10.81 -18.68
C HIS A 210 0.36 -10.70 -17.34
N ILE A 211 0.96 -11.25 -16.29
CA ILE A 211 0.52 -11.04 -14.91
C ILE A 211 1.61 -10.23 -14.21
N TRP A 212 1.23 -9.10 -13.64
CA TRP A 212 2.15 -8.29 -12.87
C TRP A 212 1.64 -8.06 -11.47
N LEU A 213 2.57 -8.16 -10.52
CA LEU A 213 2.37 -7.93 -9.10
C LEU A 213 3.41 -6.92 -8.63
N GLN A 214 2.95 -5.91 -7.91
CA GLN A 214 3.75 -4.76 -7.49
C GLN A 214 3.52 -4.48 -6.02
N TYR A 215 4.60 -4.41 -5.25
CA TYR A 215 4.64 -3.95 -3.87
C TYR A 215 5.44 -2.66 -3.79
N ILE A 216 4.76 -1.54 -3.57
CA ILE A 216 5.42 -0.26 -3.32
C ILE A 216 5.62 -0.14 -1.81
N ILE A 217 6.86 -0.24 -1.36
CA ILE A 217 7.22 -0.19 0.05
C ILE A 217 7.89 1.15 0.38
N THR A 218 7.56 1.70 1.54
CA THR A 218 8.20 2.91 2.09
C THR A 218 8.49 2.66 3.57
N PRO A 219 9.75 2.80 4.01
CA PRO A 219 10.07 2.58 5.42
C PRO A 219 9.34 3.58 6.31
N LEU A 220 8.85 3.11 7.46
CA LEU A 220 8.12 3.93 8.43
C LEU A 220 9.01 4.40 9.58
N HIS A 221 8.68 5.57 10.12
CA HIS A 221 9.39 6.16 11.27
C HIS A 221 8.95 5.53 12.60
N ALA A 222 9.79 5.68 13.63
CA ALA A 222 9.55 5.16 14.99
C ALA A 222 8.20 5.61 15.61
N ASN A 223 7.68 6.79 15.23
CA ASN A 223 6.39 7.27 15.73
C ASN A 223 5.20 6.38 15.32
N THR A 224 5.37 5.54 14.28
CA THR A 224 4.36 4.54 13.88
C THR A 224 4.13 3.49 14.96
N GLN A 225 5.12 3.17 15.81
CA GLN A 225 4.92 2.22 16.91
C GLN A 225 3.78 2.67 17.85
N LYS A 226 3.64 3.98 18.09
CA LYS A 226 2.53 4.51 18.90
C LYS A 226 1.17 4.33 18.21
N VAL A 227 1.13 4.35 16.88
CA VAL A 227 -0.11 4.12 16.12
C VAL A 227 -0.47 2.64 16.18
N LEU A 228 0.51 1.74 16.04
CA LEU A 228 0.31 0.30 16.11
C LEU A 228 -0.04 -0.17 17.54
N GLN A 229 0.54 0.45 18.57
CA GLN A 229 0.21 0.18 19.95
C GLN A 229 -1.29 0.36 20.23
N LYS A 230 -1.94 1.31 19.56
CA LYS A 230 -3.40 1.51 19.68
C LYS A 230 -4.20 0.29 19.24
N THR A 231 -3.69 -0.50 18.30
CA THR A 231 -4.35 -1.75 17.89
C THR A 231 -4.30 -2.79 19.01
N ILE A 232 -3.18 -2.87 19.76
CA ILE A 232 -3.06 -3.71 20.95
C ILE A 232 -3.96 -3.18 22.06
N ASP A 233 -3.94 -1.88 22.32
CA ASP A 233 -4.76 -1.26 23.37
C ASP A 233 -6.27 -1.48 23.10
N LYS A 234 -6.69 -1.31 21.84
CA LYS A 234 -8.05 -1.63 21.38
C LYS A 234 -8.39 -3.12 21.56
N PHE A 235 -7.44 -4.01 21.27
CA PHE A 235 -7.62 -5.45 21.50
C PHE A 235 -7.78 -5.80 22.99
N LEU A 236 -7.04 -5.11 23.87
CA LEU A 236 -7.13 -5.24 25.32
C LEU A 236 -8.33 -4.49 25.94
N GLY A 237 -9.14 -3.80 25.13
CA GLY A 237 -10.31 -3.04 25.60
C GLY A 237 -9.97 -1.72 26.30
N LYS A 238 -8.74 -1.20 26.13
CA LYS A 238 -8.35 0.13 26.59
C LYS A 238 -8.90 1.18 25.62
N GLU A 239 -10.07 1.72 25.94
CA GLU A 239 -10.66 2.81 25.14
C GLU A 239 -9.87 4.11 25.34
N GLU A 240 -9.11 4.54 24.33
CA GLU A 240 -8.56 5.90 24.30
C GLU A 240 -9.69 6.90 24.05
N LYS A 241 -9.85 7.88 24.96
CA LYS A 241 -10.68 9.06 24.72
C LYS A 241 -10.20 9.76 23.43
N PRO A 242 -11.07 10.05 22.45
CA PRO A 242 -10.64 10.68 21.21
C PRO A 242 -10.04 12.06 21.53
N LYS A 243 -8.73 12.21 21.35
CA LYS A 243 -8.09 13.53 21.34
C LYS A 243 -8.65 14.26 20.14
N LEU A 244 -9.54 15.22 20.37
CA LEU A 244 -10.08 16.08 19.34
C LEU A 244 -8.90 16.80 18.67
N GLY A 245 -8.48 16.31 17.50
CA GLY A 245 -7.44 16.96 16.71
C GLY A 245 -7.91 18.33 16.25
N LEU A 246 -6.98 19.19 15.85
CA LEU A 246 -7.25 20.56 15.38
C LEU A 246 -8.40 20.64 14.35
N LEU A 247 -8.56 19.61 13.51
CA LEU A 247 -9.68 19.46 12.56
C LEU A 247 -11.03 19.12 13.21
N GLY A 248 -11.03 18.32 14.28
CA GLY A 248 -12.22 18.03 15.08
C GLY A 248 -12.71 19.28 15.80
N GLY A 249 -11.80 20.11 16.32
CA GLY A 249 -12.11 21.41 16.91
C GLY A 249 -12.67 22.41 15.89
N ILE A 250 -12.15 22.41 14.66
CA ILE A 250 -12.69 23.23 13.57
C ILE A 250 -14.08 22.73 13.16
N PHE A 251 -14.28 21.43 12.97
CA PHE A 251 -15.60 20.89 12.60
C PHE A 251 -16.66 21.12 13.68
N THR A 252 -16.30 20.99 14.97
CA THR A 252 -17.20 21.36 16.07
C THR A 252 -17.50 22.86 16.05
N PHE A 253 -16.50 23.72 15.84
CA PHE A 253 -16.70 25.15 15.71
C PHE A 253 -17.63 25.53 14.54
N PHE A 254 -17.47 24.92 13.37
CA PHE A 254 -18.36 25.16 12.21
C PHE A 254 -19.76 24.57 12.42
N ARG A 255 -19.88 23.37 12.99
CA ARG A 255 -21.18 22.78 13.37
C ARG A 255 -21.89 23.69 14.38
N ASP A 256 -21.16 24.18 15.37
CA ASP A 256 -21.69 25.05 16.41
C ASP A 256 -22.10 26.39 15.80
N ILE A 257 -21.33 26.99 14.90
CA ILE A 257 -21.76 28.18 14.15
C ILE A 257 -23.03 27.89 13.35
N VAL A 258 -23.09 26.81 12.57
CA VAL A 258 -24.27 26.50 11.73
C VAL A 258 -25.52 26.20 12.56
N MET A 259 -25.39 25.42 13.64
CA MET A 259 -26.51 25.12 14.55
C MET A 259 -26.91 26.35 15.40
N ASN A 260 -25.95 27.22 15.73
CA ASN A 260 -26.21 28.43 16.53
C ASN A 260 -26.69 29.61 15.68
N VAL A 261 -26.47 29.63 14.36
CA VAL A 261 -27.13 30.60 13.46
C VAL A 261 -28.65 30.41 13.50
N GLY A 262 -29.14 29.17 13.55
CA GLY A 262 -30.58 28.89 13.74
C GLY A 262 -31.10 29.26 15.13
N ARG A 263 -30.26 29.18 16.18
CA ARG A 263 -30.63 29.54 17.57
C ARG A 263 -30.50 31.03 17.88
N GLY A 264 -29.62 31.74 17.17
CA GLY A 264 -29.45 33.20 17.27
C GLY A 264 -30.68 33.97 16.79
N ILE A 265 -31.46 33.40 15.86
CA ILE A 265 -32.76 33.94 15.43
C ILE A 265 -33.83 33.76 16.54
N SER A 266 -33.64 32.83 17.48
CA SER A 266 -34.59 32.50 18.55
C SER A 266 -34.23 33.10 19.93
N GLY A 267 -33.19 33.93 20.04
CA GLY A 267 -32.89 34.72 21.24
C GLY A 267 -32.54 33.92 22.51
N ARG A 268 -31.83 32.79 22.41
CA ARG A 268 -31.33 32.05 23.59
C ARG A 268 -29.81 32.14 23.71
N GLU A 269 -29.31 32.33 24.93
CA GLU A 269 -27.89 32.54 25.26
C GLU A 269 -26.97 31.35 24.93
N PHE A 270 -25.70 31.68 24.73
CA PHE A 270 -24.61 30.77 24.36
C PHE A 270 -24.27 29.80 25.50
N ALA A 271 -24.39 28.50 25.27
CA ALA A 271 -23.91 27.47 26.18
C ALA A 271 -22.80 26.65 25.51
N PHE A 272 -21.56 26.80 25.99
CA PHE A 272 -20.47 25.89 25.68
C PHE A 272 -20.57 24.67 26.59
N THR A 273 -20.96 23.52 26.03
CA THR A 273 -20.94 22.25 26.77
C THR A 273 -19.53 21.67 26.72
N ALA A 274 -18.76 21.85 27.79
CA ALA A 274 -17.58 21.03 28.04
C ALA A 274 -18.05 19.62 28.43
N SER A 275 -17.71 18.63 27.60
CA SER A 275 -18.09 17.23 27.77
C SER A 275 -17.38 16.62 28.98
N GLY A 276 -18.17 15.97 29.83
CA GLY A 276 -17.79 15.52 31.17
C GLY A 276 -16.83 14.33 31.23
N GLU A 277 -16.25 14.21 32.42
CA GLU A 277 -15.33 13.17 32.86
C GLU A 277 -16.02 11.80 32.95
N GLY A 278 -15.57 10.85 32.13
CA GLY A 278 -15.89 9.42 32.27
C GLY A 278 -14.87 8.70 33.14
N ALA A 279 -15.40 8.00 34.15
CA ALA A 279 -14.76 7.24 35.21
C ALA A 279 -13.94 6.03 34.71
N SER A 280 -12.80 5.78 35.35
CA SER A 280 -11.97 4.58 35.19
C SER A 280 -12.58 3.41 35.98
N LYS A 281 -12.80 2.26 35.33
CA LYS A 281 -13.09 0.99 36.00
C LYS A 281 -11.80 0.20 36.20
N ASP A 282 -11.67 -0.36 37.41
CA ASP A 282 -10.53 -1.09 37.96
C ASP A 282 -9.91 -2.16 37.04
N GLU A 283 -8.58 -2.08 36.95
CA GLU A 283 -7.68 -2.97 36.24
C GLU A 283 -7.39 -4.23 37.09
N SER A 284 -7.89 -5.38 36.63
CA SER A 284 -7.30 -6.69 36.97
C SER A 284 -6.35 -7.09 35.82
N PRO A 285 -5.26 -7.83 36.09
CA PRO A 285 -4.25 -8.11 35.07
C PRO A 285 -4.86 -8.83 33.86
N VAL A 286 -4.78 -8.17 32.70
CA VAL A 286 -5.50 -8.52 31.47
C VAL A 286 -5.16 -9.94 30.96
N GLU A 287 -4.00 -10.47 31.34
CA GLU A 287 -3.54 -11.82 30.98
C GLU A 287 -4.45 -12.97 31.44
N PHE A 288 -5.25 -12.77 32.50
CA PHE A 288 -6.16 -13.79 33.04
C PHE A 288 -7.54 -13.82 32.36
N ARG A 289 -7.85 -12.84 31.49
CA ARG A 289 -9.15 -12.76 30.79
C ARG A 289 -9.15 -13.37 29.39
N LEU A 290 -7.97 -13.53 28.79
CA LEU A 290 -7.85 -13.94 27.39
C LEU A 290 -8.00 -15.46 27.23
N THR A 291 -8.81 -15.87 26.28
CA THR A 291 -8.89 -17.26 25.81
C THR A 291 -7.56 -17.70 25.18
N PRO A 292 -7.26 -19.01 25.07
CA PRO A 292 -6.01 -19.48 24.46
C PRO A 292 -5.75 -18.90 23.06
N GLY A 293 -6.79 -18.83 22.21
CA GLY A 293 -6.67 -18.23 20.87
C GLY A 293 -6.42 -16.72 20.89
N GLU A 294 -6.99 -15.99 21.86
CA GLU A 294 -6.70 -14.56 22.02
C GLU A 294 -5.27 -14.32 22.53
N LYS A 295 -4.73 -15.22 23.36
CA LYS A 295 -3.32 -15.16 23.78
C LYS A 295 -2.37 -15.36 22.61
N GLU A 296 -2.67 -16.29 21.71
CA GLU A 296 -1.89 -16.50 20.49
C GLU A 296 -1.94 -15.27 19.58
N LYS A 297 -3.11 -14.66 19.41
CA LYS A 297 -3.26 -13.40 18.66
C LYS A 297 -2.44 -12.27 19.27
N LEU A 298 -2.53 -12.07 20.59
CA LEU A 298 -1.78 -11.04 21.29
C LEU A 298 -0.26 -11.24 21.11
N LYS A 299 0.22 -12.47 21.27
CA LYS A 299 1.63 -12.82 21.05
C LYS A 299 2.06 -12.54 19.61
N ALA A 300 1.22 -12.85 18.63
CA ALA A 300 1.50 -12.55 17.22
C ALA A 300 1.57 -11.03 16.97
N LEU A 301 0.66 -10.25 17.55
CA LEU A 301 0.65 -8.78 17.44
C LEU A 301 1.91 -8.16 18.07
N GLU A 302 2.29 -8.58 19.28
CA GLU A 302 3.48 -8.10 19.97
C GLU A 302 4.76 -8.46 19.22
N SER A 303 4.85 -9.69 18.72
CA SER A 303 5.97 -10.13 17.89
C SER A 303 6.07 -9.33 16.60
N ASN A 304 4.93 -9.05 15.94
CA ASN A 304 4.91 -8.27 14.71
C ASN A 304 5.34 -6.82 14.98
N MET A 305 4.84 -6.21 16.06
CA MET A 305 5.17 -4.84 16.46
C MET A 305 6.68 -4.62 16.72
N GLY A 306 7.39 -5.65 17.19
CA GLY A 306 8.83 -5.62 17.42
C GLY A 306 9.68 -5.57 16.14
N LYS A 307 9.08 -5.77 14.97
CA LYS A 307 9.77 -5.74 13.68
C LYS A 307 9.74 -4.36 13.04
N GLN A 308 10.68 -4.11 12.14
CA GLN A 308 10.62 -2.92 11.29
C GLN A 308 9.43 -3.00 10.34
N MET A 309 8.79 -1.85 10.13
CA MET A 309 7.52 -1.73 9.43
C MET A 309 7.65 -0.89 8.18
N PHE A 310 6.95 -1.31 7.13
CA PHE A 310 6.90 -0.63 5.85
C PHE A 310 5.46 -0.31 5.50
N ARG A 311 5.24 0.94 5.08
CA ARG A 311 4.01 1.29 4.40
C ARG A 311 4.05 0.64 3.04
N THR A 312 3.15 -0.29 2.83
CA THR A 312 3.09 -1.13 1.64
C THR A 312 1.84 -0.82 0.85
N ARG A 313 1.97 -0.81 -0.47
CA ARG A 313 0.86 -0.93 -1.37
C ARG A 313 1.06 -2.09 -2.31
N MET A 314 0.09 -2.99 -2.33
CA MET A 314 0.08 -4.14 -3.21
C MET A 314 -0.91 -3.92 -4.36
N ARG A 315 -0.45 -4.13 -5.60
CA ARG A 315 -1.24 -4.00 -6.82
C ARG A 315 -1.00 -5.19 -7.73
N HIS A 316 -2.09 -5.71 -8.28
CA HIS A 316 -2.05 -6.72 -9.33
C HIS A 316 -2.72 -6.20 -10.60
N VAL A 317 -2.06 -6.44 -11.73
CA VAL A 317 -2.59 -6.17 -13.07
C VAL A 317 -2.38 -7.40 -13.94
N TYR A 318 -3.45 -7.84 -14.60
CA TYR A 318 -3.44 -8.85 -15.64
C TYR A 318 -3.74 -8.17 -16.97
N VAL A 319 -2.81 -8.25 -17.91
CA VAL A 319 -2.92 -7.65 -19.25
C VAL A 319 -2.83 -8.77 -20.27
N GLY A 320 -3.65 -8.73 -21.31
CA GLY A 320 -3.49 -9.70 -22.39
C GLY A 320 -4.21 -9.30 -23.65
N ARG A 321 -3.80 -9.92 -24.76
CA ARG A 321 -4.52 -9.82 -26.03
C ARG A 321 -5.95 -10.33 -25.86
N ARG A 322 -6.94 -9.65 -26.42
CA ARG A 322 -8.36 -9.98 -26.24
C ARG A 322 -8.69 -11.44 -26.56
N GLU A 323 -8.04 -12.01 -27.55
CA GLU A 323 -8.20 -13.41 -27.99
C GLU A 323 -7.72 -14.40 -26.93
N ALA A 324 -6.64 -14.08 -26.21
CA ALA A 324 -6.03 -14.92 -25.19
C ALA A 324 -6.47 -14.55 -23.76
N PHE A 325 -7.18 -13.42 -23.59
CA PHE A 325 -7.49 -12.84 -22.29
C PHE A 325 -8.52 -13.71 -21.54
N ASN A 326 -8.05 -14.41 -20.51
CA ASN A 326 -8.89 -15.29 -19.69
C ASN A 326 -8.81 -14.91 -18.22
N LYS A 327 -9.92 -14.37 -17.69
CA LYS A 327 -10.02 -13.97 -16.28
C LYS A 327 -9.92 -15.15 -15.31
N ALA A 328 -10.31 -16.36 -15.69
CA ALA A 328 -10.17 -17.52 -14.80
C ALA A 328 -8.70 -17.81 -14.50
N ASN A 329 -7.85 -17.76 -15.53
CA ASN A 329 -6.42 -18.04 -15.41
C ASN A 329 -5.66 -16.83 -14.84
N GLY A 330 -5.92 -15.63 -15.36
CA GLY A 330 -5.18 -14.44 -14.99
C GLY A 330 -5.60 -13.78 -13.68
N VAL A 331 -6.85 -13.98 -13.25
CA VAL A 331 -7.43 -13.29 -12.07
C VAL A 331 -7.83 -14.28 -10.99
N SER A 332 -8.70 -15.24 -11.30
CA SER A 332 -9.23 -16.15 -10.27
C SER A 332 -8.15 -17.07 -9.71
N ALA A 333 -7.30 -17.65 -10.57
CA ALA A 333 -6.19 -18.48 -10.13
C ALA A 333 -5.19 -17.67 -9.29
N PHE A 334 -4.83 -16.45 -9.73
CA PHE A 334 -3.93 -15.57 -9.00
C PHE A 334 -4.47 -15.21 -7.61
N ILE A 335 -5.74 -14.77 -7.53
CA ILE A 335 -6.38 -14.46 -6.24
C ILE A 335 -6.47 -15.73 -5.37
N GLY A 336 -6.70 -16.89 -5.98
CA GLY A 336 -6.69 -18.18 -5.30
C GLY A 336 -5.33 -18.49 -4.67
N ALA A 337 -4.24 -18.35 -5.43
CA ALA A 337 -2.88 -18.54 -4.93
C ALA A 337 -2.55 -17.55 -3.80
N LEU A 338 -2.99 -16.30 -3.90
CA LEU A 338 -2.75 -15.29 -2.86
C LEU A 338 -3.43 -15.64 -1.52
N LYS A 339 -4.52 -16.42 -1.52
CA LYS A 339 -5.19 -16.82 -0.27
C LYS A 339 -4.34 -17.70 0.63
N GLN A 340 -3.25 -18.30 0.14
CA GLN A 340 -2.35 -19.10 0.98
C GLN A 340 -1.68 -18.27 2.09
N PHE A 341 -1.58 -16.95 1.91
CA PHE A 341 -1.06 -16.00 2.90
C PHE A 341 -2.12 -15.55 3.91
N ASN A 342 -3.38 -15.93 3.71
CA ASN A 342 -4.45 -15.52 4.60
C ASN A 342 -4.55 -16.49 5.78
N ASP A 343 -4.76 -15.93 6.96
CA ASP A 343 -5.12 -16.68 8.16
C ASP A 343 -6.48 -16.17 8.69
N PHE A 344 -7.37 -17.09 9.06
CA PHE A 344 -8.71 -16.73 9.54
C PHE A 344 -8.71 -16.06 10.92
N ASN A 345 -7.70 -16.34 11.74
CA ASN A 345 -7.52 -15.76 13.06
C ASN A 345 -6.73 -14.45 13.03
N LEU A 346 -5.84 -14.29 12.03
CA LEU A 346 -5.01 -13.11 11.84
C LEU A 346 -5.50 -12.26 10.65
N ASN A 347 -4.62 -12.00 9.67
CA ASN A 347 -4.90 -11.13 8.53
C ASN A 347 -4.81 -11.87 7.19
N GLY A 348 -5.24 -11.18 6.15
CA GLY A 348 -5.20 -11.67 4.79
C GLY A 348 -5.49 -10.59 3.76
N PHE A 349 -5.06 -10.85 2.53
CA PHE A 349 -5.23 -9.94 1.41
C PHE A 349 -6.62 -10.09 0.80
N ARG A 350 -7.23 -8.94 0.50
CA ARG A 350 -8.49 -8.84 -0.25
C ARG A 350 -8.42 -7.75 -1.32
N PRO A 351 -9.01 -7.96 -2.51
CA PRO A 351 -9.13 -6.91 -3.52
C PRO A 351 -9.94 -5.71 -3.01
N ASP A 352 -9.52 -4.50 -3.35
CA ASP A 352 -10.27 -3.28 -3.07
C ASP A 352 -11.31 -2.99 -4.18
N ASP A 353 -12.59 -3.00 -3.81
CA ASP A 353 -13.69 -2.75 -4.73
C ASP A 353 -13.69 -1.34 -5.35
N ASN A 354 -13.00 -0.38 -4.72
CA ASN A 354 -12.86 0.97 -5.28
C ASN A 354 -11.91 1.05 -6.46
N THR A 355 -10.87 0.21 -6.46
CA THR A 355 -9.83 0.19 -7.50
C THR A 355 -10.03 -0.94 -8.49
N LYS A 356 -10.65 -2.04 -8.07
CA LYS A 356 -10.98 -3.19 -8.92
C LYS A 356 -11.69 -2.75 -10.20
N THR A 357 -11.20 -3.25 -11.33
CA THR A 357 -11.72 -2.95 -12.66
C THR A 357 -13.00 -3.73 -12.95
N TYR A 358 -14.08 -3.37 -12.25
CA TYR A 358 -15.44 -3.81 -12.54
C TYR A 358 -16.39 -2.61 -12.51
N ALA A 359 -17.50 -2.73 -13.23
CA ALA A 359 -18.57 -1.76 -13.23
C ALA A 359 -19.91 -2.48 -13.42
N ASN A 360 -20.92 -2.04 -12.69
CA ASN A 360 -22.29 -2.55 -12.76
C ASN A 360 -23.26 -1.37 -13.02
N TYR A 361 -24.44 -1.70 -13.55
CA TYR A 361 -25.58 -0.80 -13.76
C TYR A 361 -25.37 0.28 -14.85
N LEU A 362 -25.17 1.54 -14.48
CA LEU A 362 -25.13 2.69 -15.38
C LEU A 362 -23.74 2.91 -15.98
N PHE A 363 -23.69 3.26 -17.27
CA PHE A 363 -22.47 3.57 -18.05
C PHE A 363 -21.36 2.54 -17.83
N LYS A 364 -21.73 1.26 -17.86
CA LYS A 364 -20.87 0.14 -17.49
C LYS A 364 -19.54 0.15 -18.24
N ASP A 365 -19.58 0.26 -19.56
CA ASP A 365 -18.38 0.13 -20.39
C ASP A 365 -17.45 1.33 -20.25
N ASP A 366 -17.98 2.55 -20.20
CA ASP A 366 -17.18 3.76 -20.03
C ASP A 366 -16.53 3.82 -18.64
N ARG A 367 -17.29 3.45 -17.59
CA ARG A 367 -16.76 3.38 -16.23
C ARG A 367 -15.72 2.28 -16.07
N LEU A 368 -15.94 1.12 -16.70
CA LEU A 368 -14.97 0.04 -16.73
C LEU A 368 -13.67 0.49 -17.39
N ARG A 369 -13.75 1.10 -18.60
CA ARG A 369 -12.60 1.64 -19.31
C ARG A 369 -11.87 2.70 -18.51
N TYR A 370 -12.60 3.61 -17.87
CA TYR A 370 -12.00 4.62 -16.98
C TYR A 370 -11.23 3.97 -15.83
N ARG A 371 -11.82 2.98 -15.15
CA ARG A 371 -11.15 2.24 -14.06
C ARG A 371 -9.92 1.48 -14.54
N GLN A 372 -10.01 0.78 -15.68
CA GLN A 372 -8.88 0.06 -16.29
C GLN A 372 -7.72 1.01 -16.60
N ARG A 373 -7.98 2.13 -17.29
CA ARG A 373 -6.96 3.15 -17.58
C ARG A 373 -6.36 3.76 -16.32
N ARG A 374 -7.18 4.02 -15.30
CA ARG A 374 -6.74 4.60 -14.02
C ARG A 374 -5.78 3.66 -13.29
N VAL A 375 -6.13 2.38 -13.15
CA VAL A 375 -5.27 1.37 -12.49
C VAL A 375 -4.00 1.15 -13.29
N PHE A 376 -4.11 1.02 -14.62
CA PHE A 376 -2.95 0.82 -15.48
C PHE A 376 -1.97 1.99 -15.39
N ARG A 377 -2.44 3.23 -15.55
CA ARG A 377 -1.60 4.43 -15.39
C ARG A 377 -0.86 4.44 -14.05
N ARG A 378 -1.55 4.09 -12.96
CA ARG A 378 -0.95 4.01 -11.62
C ARG A 378 0.11 2.92 -11.52
N TYR A 379 -0.13 1.78 -12.17
CA TYR A 379 0.86 0.71 -12.28
C TYR A 379 2.12 1.21 -12.99
N ILE A 380 1.99 1.88 -14.15
CA ILE A 380 3.12 2.43 -14.91
C ILE A 380 3.92 3.42 -14.06
N THR A 381 3.24 4.40 -13.46
CA THR A 381 3.92 5.46 -12.71
C THR A 381 4.47 4.98 -11.36
N ARG A 382 4.07 3.78 -10.90
CA ARG A 382 4.23 3.31 -9.52
C ARG A 382 3.70 4.36 -8.56
N ASP A 383 2.54 4.93 -8.91
CA ASP A 383 1.85 5.91 -8.08
C ASP A 383 1.59 5.29 -6.71
N GLY A 384 1.63 6.11 -5.66
CA GLY A 384 1.29 5.75 -4.28
C GLY A 384 -0.18 6.03 -3.93
N ASP A 385 -0.92 6.77 -4.75
CA ASP A 385 -2.29 7.21 -4.43
C ASP A 385 -3.42 6.29 -4.93
N PRO A 386 -4.55 6.21 -4.20
CA PRO A 386 -4.88 6.97 -2.99
C PRO A 386 -4.29 6.33 -1.72
N SER A 387 -4.09 7.15 -0.69
CA SER A 387 -3.57 6.67 0.61
C SER A 387 -4.45 5.61 1.28
N SER A 388 -5.73 5.53 0.94
CA SER A 388 -6.67 4.52 1.48
C SER A 388 -6.31 3.08 1.11
N THR A 389 -5.42 2.89 0.13
CA THR A 389 -4.97 1.57 -0.35
C THR A 389 -3.61 1.17 0.20
N LYS A 390 -3.08 1.95 1.14
CA LYS A 390 -1.82 1.67 1.81
C LYS A 390 -2.13 0.98 3.13
N PHE A 391 -1.40 -0.08 3.42
CA PHE A 391 -1.41 -0.80 4.68
C PHE A 391 0.03 -0.95 5.17
N ILE A 392 0.22 -1.49 6.37
CA ILE A 392 1.56 -1.72 6.92
C ILE A 392 1.86 -3.21 6.86
N LEU A 393 3.08 -3.55 6.46
CA LEU A 393 3.63 -4.89 6.59
C LEU A 393 4.95 -4.81 7.34
N SER A 394 5.22 -5.79 8.18
CA SER A 394 6.55 -5.96 8.77
C SER A 394 7.54 -6.54 7.76
N THR A 395 8.82 -6.50 8.14
CA THR A 395 9.90 -7.19 7.42
C THR A 395 9.64 -8.68 7.24
N GLU A 396 9.05 -9.35 8.24
CA GLU A 396 8.71 -10.77 8.20
C GLU A 396 7.57 -11.05 7.18
N GLU A 397 6.55 -10.20 7.17
CA GLU A 397 5.45 -10.30 6.21
C GLU A 397 5.89 -10.02 4.78
N LEU A 398 6.74 -8.98 4.59
CA LEU A 398 7.34 -8.67 3.29
C LEU A 398 8.24 -9.79 2.79
N ALA A 399 9.05 -10.39 3.67
CA ALA A 399 9.87 -11.55 3.35
C ALA A 399 9.04 -12.76 2.94
N THR A 400 7.81 -12.87 3.43
CA THR A 400 6.90 -13.97 3.07
C THR A 400 6.30 -13.80 1.66
N VAL A 401 6.03 -12.55 1.24
CA VAL A 401 5.34 -12.26 -0.04
C VAL A 401 6.28 -11.81 -1.16
N PHE A 402 7.54 -11.52 -0.83
CA PHE A 402 8.58 -11.21 -1.80
C PHE A 402 9.94 -11.64 -1.25
N HIS A 403 10.45 -12.75 -1.78
CA HIS A 403 11.78 -13.29 -1.52
C HIS A 403 12.31 -14.03 -2.74
N ILE A 404 13.62 -14.30 -2.74
CA ILE A 404 14.24 -15.13 -3.78
C ILE A 404 13.77 -16.57 -3.58
N PRO A 405 13.04 -17.16 -4.54
CA PRO A 405 12.45 -18.47 -4.39
C PRO A 405 13.51 -19.58 -4.27
N ASP A 406 13.17 -20.62 -3.52
CA ASP A 406 13.98 -21.84 -3.40
C ASP A 406 14.00 -22.64 -4.72
N MET A 407 15.10 -23.35 -4.97
CA MET A 407 15.28 -24.23 -6.13
C MET A 407 14.23 -25.33 -6.23
N SER A 408 13.68 -25.76 -5.09
CA SER A 408 12.61 -26.76 -5.05
C SER A 408 11.36 -26.31 -5.81
N ILE A 409 11.21 -25.01 -6.06
CA ILE A 409 10.30 -24.47 -7.07
C ILE A 409 10.95 -24.70 -8.44
N THR A 410 10.88 -25.94 -8.90
CA THR A 410 11.35 -26.41 -10.21
C THR A 410 10.45 -25.88 -11.34
N SER A 411 10.15 -24.58 -11.35
CA SER A 411 9.51 -23.97 -12.52
C SER A 411 10.61 -23.56 -13.47
N PRO A 412 10.77 -24.21 -14.65
CA PRO A 412 11.75 -23.82 -15.66
C PRO A 412 11.51 -22.40 -16.21
N ASN A 413 10.44 -21.75 -15.76
CA ASN A 413 9.96 -20.48 -16.24
C ASN A 413 10.45 -19.28 -15.41
N ILE A 414 11.22 -19.48 -14.34
CA ILE A 414 11.94 -18.37 -13.69
C ILE A 414 13.25 -18.15 -14.46
N SER A 415 13.62 -16.89 -14.76
CA SER A 415 14.93 -16.60 -15.33
C SER A 415 16.03 -16.91 -14.30
N HIS A 416 17.02 -17.72 -14.68
CA HIS A 416 18.13 -18.10 -13.80
C HIS A 416 19.47 -17.73 -14.41
N VAL A 417 20.44 -17.46 -13.53
CA VAL A 417 21.84 -17.23 -13.93
C VAL A 417 22.37 -18.46 -14.68
N SER A 418 22.94 -18.25 -15.87
CA SER A 418 23.35 -19.35 -16.77
C SER A 418 24.62 -20.07 -16.29
N SER A 419 25.52 -19.36 -15.61
CA SER A 419 26.77 -19.89 -15.06
C SER A 419 27.31 -18.99 -13.95
N LYS A 420 27.99 -19.58 -12.94
CA LYS A 420 28.71 -18.81 -11.93
C LYS A 420 29.83 -18.04 -12.62
N ARG A 421 29.90 -16.71 -12.45
CA ARG A 421 31.08 -15.94 -12.85
C ARG A 421 32.23 -16.38 -11.94
N GLY A 422 33.07 -17.29 -12.45
CA GLY A 422 34.32 -17.62 -11.79
C GLY A 422 35.18 -16.37 -11.68
N GLY A 423 35.61 -16.01 -10.47
CA GLY A 423 36.65 -15.00 -10.31
C GLY A 423 37.85 -15.41 -11.15
N ALA A 424 38.50 -14.44 -11.80
CA ALA A 424 39.72 -14.71 -12.55
C ALA A 424 40.73 -15.42 -11.62
N PRO A 425 41.36 -16.53 -12.06
CA PRO A 425 42.33 -17.23 -11.25
C PRO A 425 43.45 -16.25 -10.84
N ILE A 426 43.83 -16.28 -9.56
CA ILE A 426 44.82 -15.36 -8.97
C ILE A 426 46.20 -15.47 -9.68
N ASN A 427 46.45 -16.56 -10.40
CA ASN A 427 47.67 -16.80 -11.19
C ASN A 427 47.53 -16.40 -12.67
N LEU A 428 46.99 -15.22 -12.98
CA LEU A 428 47.19 -14.65 -14.31
C LEU A 428 48.58 -13.99 -14.34
N PRO A 429 49.48 -14.40 -15.25
CA PRO A 429 50.74 -13.70 -15.42
C PRO A 429 50.42 -12.25 -15.83
N ILE A 430 50.89 -11.31 -15.01
CA ILE A 430 50.89 -9.89 -15.34
C ILE A 430 52.06 -9.73 -16.30
N GLU A 431 51.82 -9.32 -17.54
CA GLU A 431 52.91 -8.93 -18.45
C GLU A 431 53.66 -7.74 -17.82
N GLU A 432 54.96 -7.90 -17.60
CA GLU A 432 55.88 -6.83 -17.18
C GLU A 432 56.10 -5.79 -18.29
#